data_AF-A0AAW0GHQ1-F1
#
_entry.id   AF-A0AAW0GHQ1-F1
#
_cell.length_a   1.000
_cell.length_b   1.000
_cell.length_c   1.000
_cell.angle_alpha   90.00
_cell.angle_beta   90.00
_cell.angle_gamma   90.00
#
_symmetry.space_group_name_H-M   'P 1'
#
loop_
_entity.id
_entity.type
_entity.pdbx_description
1 polymer ?
#
loop_
_entity_poly.entity_id
_entity_poly.type
_entity_poly.pdbx_seq_one_letter_code
_entity_poly.pdbx_strand_id
1 'polypeptide(L)' 'MSSSLPVVFVLVIVLGLMLGAWLFTPKGPQQTLVRTSVMLALSACYLMWMVTYLAQLHPLERPKRTFVTE' A
#
# COMPACT_ATOMS: atom_id res chain seq x y z
N MET A 1 6.69 4.04 16.83
CA MET A 1 5.50 4.80 17.27
C MET A 1 4.30 4.20 16.57
N SER A 2 3.41 3.55 17.30
CA SER A 2 2.14 3.04 16.76
C SER A 2 1.25 4.25 16.45
N SER A 3 1.21 4.67 15.19
CA SER A 3 0.35 5.75 14.74
C SER A 3 -0.20 5.42 13.36
N SER A 4 -1.37 5.96 13.02
CA SER A 4 -1.95 5.85 11.67
C SER A 4 -1.28 6.80 10.66
N LEU A 5 -0.35 7.65 11.09
CA LEU A 5 0.33 8.63 10.23
C LEU A 5 1.03 7.99 9.02
N PRO A 6 1.75 6.85 9.13
CA PRO A 6 2.36 6.21 7.98
C PRO A 6 1.35 5.78 6.92
N VAL A 7 0.16 5.34 7.35
CA VAL A 7 -0.92 4.93 6.44
C VAL A 7 -1.36 6.11 5.58
N VAL A 8 -1.67 7.25 6.22
CA VAL A 8 -2.11 8.46 5.51
C VAL A 8 -0.99 9.04 4.63
N PHE A 9 0.24 9.02 5.12
CA PHE A 9 1.39 9.52 4.35
C PHE A 9 1.61 8.71 3.06
N VAL A 10 1.63 7.37 3.16
CA VAL A 10 1.77 6.50 1.98
C VAL A 10 0.55 6.62 1.06
N LEU A 11 -0.66 6.79 1.60
CA LEU A 11 -1.87 7.04 0.80
C LEU A 11 -1.72 8.29 -0.07
N VAL A 12 -1.25 9.41 0.50
CA VAL A 12 -1.05 10.66 -0.26
C VAL A 12 -0.04 10.48 -1.38
N ILE A 13 1.05 9.74 -1.13
CA ILE A 13 2.04 9.40 -2.16
C ILE A 13 1.40 8.57 -3.28
N VAL A 14 0.65 7.53 -2.93
CA VAL A 14 -0.01 6.65 -3.90
C VAL A 14 -1.02 7.42 -4.75
N LEU A 15 -1.84 8.27 -4.14
CA LEU A 15 -2.78 9.14 -4.86
C LEU A 15 -2.05 10.12 -5.79
N GLY A 16 -0.92 10.68 -5.35
CA GLY A 16 -0.05 11.51 -6.19
C GLY A 16 0.50 10.76 -7.40
N LEU A 17 0.93 9.51 -7.22
CA LEU A 17 1.38 8.64 -8.31
C LEU A 17 0.24 8.28 -9.27
N MET A 18 -0.97 8.02 -8.77
CA MET A 18 -2.15 7.77 -9.61
C MET A 18 -2.51 9.00 -10.44
N LEU A 19 -2.44 10.20 -9.86
CA LEU A 19 -2.60 11.47 -10.58
C LEU A 19 -1.52 11.62 -11.66
N GLY A 20 -0.27 11.30 -11.32
CA GLY A 20 0.84 11.28 -12.28
C GLY A 20 0.59 10.31 -13.44
N ALA A 21 0.13 9.08 -13.16
CA ALA A 21 -0.23 8.11 -14.18
C ALA A 21 -1.34 8.64 -15.11
N TRP A 22 -2.32 9.35 -14.57
CA TRP A 22 -3.36 9.97 -15.39
C TRP A 22 -2.81 11.05 -16.34
N LEU A 23 -2.02 11.98 -15.80
CA LEU A 23 -1.54 13.17 -16.53
C LEU A 23 -0.43 12.85 -17.52
N PHE A 24 0.50 11.96 -17.15
CA PHE A 24 1.73 11.72 -17.91
C PHE A 24 1.67 10.51 -18.85
N THR A 25 0.59 9.72 -18.86
CA THR A 25 0.48 8.60 -19.82
C THR A 25 0.31 9.14 -21.26
N PRO A 26 1.19 8.78 -22.21
CA PRO A 26 1.14 9.29 -23.58
C PRO A 26 -0.15 8.88 -24.29
N LYS A 27 -0.59 9.73 -25.23
CA LYS A 27 -1.78 9.45 -26.05
C LYS A 27 -1.46 8.32 -27.02
N GLY A 28 -2.33 7.31 -27.06
CA GLY A 28 -2.20 6.18 -27.96
C GLY A 28 -3.38 5.21 -27.81
N PRO A 29 -3.45 4.17 -28.65
CA PRO A 29 -4.55 3.20 -28.63
C PRO A 29 -4.73 2.52 -27.26
N GLN A 30 -3.62 2.34 -26.53
CA GLN A 30 -3.57 1.65 -25.25
C GLN A 30 -3.60 2.58 -24.03
N GLN A 31 -3.85 3.88 -24.22
CA GLN A 31 -3.73 4.88 -23.14
C GLN A 31 -4.63 4.53 -21.95
N THR A 32 -5.89 4.17 -22.18
CA THR A 32 -6.82 3.80 -21.11
C THR A 32 -6.34 2.57 -20.36
N LEU A 33 -5.89 1.54 -21.09
CA LEU A 33 -5.43 0.29 -20.50
C LEU A 33 -4.17 0.49 -19.65
N VAL A 34 -3.21 1.33 -20.07
CA VAL A 34 -2.03 1.67 -19.25
C VAL A 34 -2.43 2.47 -18.01
N ARG A 35 -3.30 3.48 -18.14
CA ARG A 35 -3.78 4.28 -16.99
C ARG A 35 -4.46 3.41 -15.94
N THR A 36 -5.40 2.57 -16.36
CA THR A 36 -6.19 1.76 -15.43
C THR A 36 -5.38 0.62 -14.82
N SER A 37 -4.50 -0.04 -15.58
CA SER A 37 -3.64 -1.10 -15.05
C SER A 37 -2.67 -0.57 -13.97
N VAL A 38 -2.03 0.57 -14.20
CA VAL A 38 -1.15 1.20 -13.21
C VAL A 38 -1.92 1.63 -11.97
N MET A 39 -3.07 2.29 -12.13
CA MET A 39 -3.92 2.70 -11.00
C MET A 39 -4.40 1.49 -10.18
N LEU A 40 -4.82 0.42 -10.83
CA LEU A 40 -5.28 -0.79 -10.17
C LEU A 40 -4.15 -1.47 -9.39
N ALA A 41 -2.96 -1.59 -9.99
CA ALA A 41 -1.79 -2.17 -9.34
C ALA A 41 -1.38 -1.36 -8.09
N LEU A 42 -1.31 -0.02 -8.20
CA LEU A 42 -1.02 0.85 -7.07
C LEU A 42 -2.04 0.71 -5.94
N SER A 43 -3.33 0.62 -6.30
CA SER A 43 -4.42 0.43 -5.34
C SER A 43 -4.28 -0.91 -4.60
N ALA A 44 -4.03 -2.01 -5.33
CA ALA A 44 -3.88 -3.34 -4.76
C ALA A 44 -2.66 -3.43 -3.82
N CYS A 45 -1.51 -2.90 -4.25
CA CYS A 45 -0.30 -2.86 -3.43
C CYS A 45 -0.51 -2.03 -2.15
N TYR A 46 -1.16 -0.87 -2.26
CA TYR A 46 -1.46 -0.03 -1.11
C TYR A 46 -2.40 -0.74 -0.12
N LEU A 47 -3.48 -1.36 -0.60
CA LEU A 47 -4.42 -2.07 0.26
C LEU A 47 -3.76 -3.24 0.99
N MET A 48 -2.97 -4.06 0.28
CA MET A 48 -2.23 -5.16 0.89
C MET A 48 -1.29 -4.67 2.01
N TRP A 49 -0.50 -3.63 1.72
CA TRP A 49 0.41 -3.04 2.71
C TRP A 49 -0.35 -2.40 3.89
N MET A 50 -1.39 -1.61 3.63
CA MET A 50 -2.17 -0.93 4.65
C MET A 50 -2.81 -1.93 5.63
N VAL A 51 -3.45 -2.97 5.11
CA VAL A 51 -4.14 -3.97 5.94
C VAL A 51 -3.15 -4.70 6.84
N THR A 52 -2.01 -5.15 6.28
CA THR A 52 -0.99 -5.85 7.07
C THR A 52 -0.34 -4.95 8.12
N TYR A 53 -0.15 -3.67 7.82
CA TYR A 53 0.33 -2.69 8.81
C TYR A 53 -0.69 -2.45 9.93
N LEU A 54 -1.96 -2.21 9.59
CA LEU A 54 -3.02 -1.95 10.57
C LEU A 54 -3.26 -3.15 11.50
N ALA A 55 -3.12 -4.37 10.98
CA ALA A 55 -3.21 -5.59 11.78
C ALA A 55 -2.16 -5.65 12.92
N GLN A 56 -1.05 -4.94 12.79
CA GLN A 56 0.03 -4.91 13.78
C GLN A 56 -0.01 -3.67 14.69
N LEU A 57 -0.89 -2.70 14.45
CA LEU A 57 -0.85 -1.40 15.14
C LEU A 57 -1.23 -1.50 16.63
N HIS A 58 -2.21 -2.34 16.96
CA HIS A 58 -2.67 -2.59 18.33
C HIS A 58 -2.80 -4.12 18.53
N PRO A 59 -1.68 -4.83 18.72
CA PRO A 59 -1.69 -6.29 18.74
C PRO A 59 -2.35 -6.81 20.03
N LEU A 60 -3.26 -7.77 19.87
CA LEU A 60 -3.88 -8.50 20.98
C LEU A 60 -2.98 -9.64 21.48
N GLU A 61 -2.24 -10.24 20.55
CA GLU A 61 -1.36 -11.37 20.81
C GLU A 61 0.11 -10.94 20.74
N ARG A 62 0.94 -11.59 21.56
CA ARG A 62 2.40 -11.33 21.62
C ARG A 62 3.16 -12.56 21.12
N PRO A 63 4.32 -12.38 20.48
CA PRO A 63 5.12 -13.51 20.04
C PRO A 63 5.57 -14.36 21.24
N LYS A 64 5.25 -15.66 21.23
CA LYS A 64 5.73 -16.64 22.20
C LYS A 64 6.89 -17.42 21.60
N ARG A 65 8.02 -17.49 22.30
CA ARG A 65 9.16 -18.34 21.93
C ARG A 65 9.25 -19.51 22.90
N THR A 66 9.40 -20.73 22.39
CA THR A 66 9.74 -21.90 23.20
C THR A 66 11.25 -22.02 23.23
N PHE A 67 11.85 -21.84 24.40
CA PHE A 67 13.27 -22.13 24.58
C PHE A 67 13.42 -23.63 24.78
N VAL A 68 14.16 -24.30 23.89
CA VAL A 68 14.66 -25.65 24.15
C VAL A 68 15.74 -25.47 25.21
N THR A 69 15.45 -25.91 26.43
CA THR A 69 16.46 -25.99 27.49
C THR A 69 17.22 -27.30 27.22
N GLU A 70 18.51 -27.20 26.91
CA GLU A 70 19.41 -28.37 26.93
C GLU A 70 19.63 -28.85 28.37
#